data_AF-A0A4Q7XKD1-F1
#
_entry.id   AF-A0A4Q7XKD1-F1
#
_cell.length_a   1.000
_cell.length_b   1.000
_cell.length_c   1.000
_cell.angle_alpha   90.00
_cell.angle_beta   90.00
_cell.angle_gamma   90.00
#
_symmetry.space_group_name_H-M   'P 1'
#
loop_
_entity.id
_entity.type
_entity.pdbx_description
1 polymer ?
#
loop_
_entity_poly.entity_id
_entity_poly.type
_entity_poly.pdbx_seq_one_letter_code
_entity_poly.pdbx_strand_id
1 'polypeptide(L)'
;MQPFSRRTLILGTTAGGVAAWAGIPALSASADPLAYDSPEAFDVAQAGYLASDPQDNEAGVYAWGESYFLLSLLRMYEAHQDERYLRTFEDRAHHLMKTTDHARHVKDYAGRSGKVWRTAGNYTAGHGVLPDGDGKPAIQLRWAGSRSAESTAEVSNVADGTFDLVLRNPATTTVVTLPGVSLDPAAPTYVVTAVDNAYTAALRWTAAELRETPAAAPAPAPATITFQPQYYVFAVHTGMIAFPLARYARMVLQSPKLRSRQKFARDVLDAATAAVAFHDPEWVSRPDGTGDYVWPKGAPIPFDGTIQPYNQSQGIGQVLVELFRATKQPRYKTRVQQMLKAYQPALRLVDGAYVWTYWPPYSELYAGYPKTAGISEYTPSYPASKQIEDLSHAAISTEFVHAAYDAGIDGGAVTDVTIFAKTFTQKLIRSANEVWFRVDGTGDAVPANAVQCARWGEYAEQDLLIYQQSLRVYDAVQLVPVQGSHALGIAYLNWAKNSGWRNK
;
A
#
# COMPACT_ATOMS: atom_id res chain seq x y z
N MET A 1 33.15 -10.28 21.05
CA MET A 1 32.52 -11.05 19.96
C MET A 1 31.57 -12.06 20.57
N GLN A 2 30.28 -11.77 20.57
CA GLN A 2 29.21 -12.72 20.86
C GLN A 2 28.14 -12.54 19.77
N PRO A 3 27.57 -13.62 19.21
CA PRO A 3 26.59 -13.51 18.14
C PRO A 3 25.22 -13.16 18.73
N PHE A 4 24.72 -11.97 18.41
CA PHE A 4 23.38 -11.54 18.78
C PHE A 4 22.32 -12.35 18.02
N SER A 5 21.33 -12.83 18.77
CA SER A 5 20.23 -13.70 18.35
C SER A 5 19.23 -12.99 17.42
N ARG A 6 19.01 -13.56 16.23
CA ARG A 6 17.99 -13.17 15.23
C ARG A 6 16.56 -13.59 15.64
N ARG A 7 16.02 -12.99 16.70
CA ARG A 7 14.59 -13.11 17.01
C ARG A 7 14.05 -11.75 17.36
N THR A 8 13.26 -11.17 16.45
CA THR A 8 12.10 -10.26 16.63
C THR A 8 12.00 -9.32 15.42
N LEU A 9 11.34 -9.72 14.32
CA LEU A 9 10.82 -8.78 13.28
C LEU A 9 9.85 -9.40 12.26
N ILE A 10 8.81 -10.15 12.67
CA ILE A 10 7.84 -10.75 11.70
C ILE A 10 6.36 -10.36 11.95
N LEU A 11 6.03 -9.61 13.00
CA LEU A 11 4.61 -9.38 13.37
C LEU A 11 3.91 -8.17 12.71
N GLY A 12 4.50 -7.52 11.70
CA GLY A 12 3.90 -6.36 11.02
C GLY A 12 3.93 -6.38 9.49
N THR A 13 4.61 -7.36 8.87
CA THR A 13 4.89 -7.39 7.41
C THR A 13 3.76 -7.96 6.56
N THR A 14 2.65 -8.34 7.18
CA THR A 14 1.62 -9.14 6.51
C THR A 14 0.32 -8.36 6.25
N ALA A 15 0.33 -7.05 6.54
CA ALA A 15 -0.66 -6.03 6.13
C ALA A 15 -0.02 -4.87 5.36
N GLY A 16 1.25 -4.59 5.64
CA GLY A 16 2.07 -3.68 4.85
C GLY A 16 2.86 -4.52 3.87
N GLY A 17 2.43 -4.53 2.61
CA GLY A 17 3.28 -4.91 1.50
C GLY A 17 4.41 -3.88 1.36
N VAL A 18 5.34 -3.87 2.31
CA VAL A 18 6.72 -3.59 1.97
C VAL A 18 7.10 -4.77 1.10
N ALA A 19 6.87 -4.62 -0.21
CA ALA A 19 7.71 -5.30 -1.16
C ALA A 19 9.13 -4.87 -0.78
N ALA A 20 9.78 -5.66 0.07
CA ALA A 20 11.21 -5.78 0.00
C ALA A 20 11.43 -6.23 -1.44
N TRP A 21 11.80 -5.28 -2.31
CA TRP A 21 12.33 -5.54 -3.63
C TRP A 21 13.65 -6.28 -3.44
N ALA A 22 13.57 -7.52 -2.95
CA ALA A 22 14.66 -8.47 -2.90
C ALA A 22 14.76 -9.04 -4.32
N GLY A 23 15.40 -8.28 -5.21
CA GLY A 23 15.51 -8.68 -6.61
C GLY A 23 16.33 -7.77 -7.51
N ILE A 24 16.82 -6.62 -7.04
CA ILE A 24 17.82 -5.85 -7.79
C ILE A 24 19.20 -6.24 -7.24
N PRO A 25 20.17 -6.64 -8.07
CA PRO A 25 21.51 -6.97 -7.61
C PRO A 25 22.07 -5.84 -6.73
N ALA A 26 22.96 -6.18 -5.80
CA ALA A 26 23.76 -5.18 -5.11
C ALA A 26 24.50 -4.36 -6.17
N LEU A 27 24.02 -3.14 -6.44
CA LEU A 27 24.58 -2.28 -7.47
C LEU A 27 25.59 -1.32 -6.82
N SER A 28 26.75 -1.27 -7.45
CA SER A 28 27.93 -0.50 -7.11
C SER A 28 27.66 1.00 -7.01
N ALA A 29 28.41 1.66 -6.12
CA ALA A 29 28.42 3.10 -5.94
C ALA A 29 28.55 3.87 -7.27
N SER A 30 27.85 5.01 -7.36
CA SER A 30 28.12 6.03 -8.37
C SER A 30 29.60 6.41 -8.34
N ALA A 31 30.22 6.58 -9.52
CA ALA A 31 31.64 6.90 -9.65
C ALA A 31 32.01 8.29 -9.07
N ASP A 32 31.02 9.19 -8.93
CA ASP A 32 31.12 10.47 -8.23
C ASP A 32 29.91 10.69 -7.29
N PRO A 33 30.06 11.34 -6.12
CA PRO A 33 28.93 11.68 -5.26
C PRO A 33 27.92 12.56 -6.00
N LEU A 34 26.67 12.11 -6.10
CA LEU A 34 25.59 12.92 -6.68
C LEU A 34 25.25 14.08 -5.73
N ALA A 35 25.11 15.30 -6.27
CA ALA A 35 24.46 16.39 -5.56
C ALA A 35 22.94 16.16 -5.58
N TYR A 36 22.38 15.47 -4.58
CA TYR A 36 20.99 14.98 -4.59
C TYR A 36 19.90 16.07 -4.62
N ASP A 37 20.26 17.34 -4.46
CA ASP A 37 19.39 18.51 -4.55
C ASP A 37 19.59 19.29 -5.87
N SER A 38 20.04 18.61 -6.94
CA SER A 38 20.29 19.16 -8.27
C SER A 38 19.39 18.54 -9.36
N PRO A 39 19.17 19.25 -10.49
CA PRO A 39 18.54 18.68 -11.68
C PRO A 39 19.30 17.47 -12.25
N GLU A 40 20.63 17.47 -12.18
CA GLU A 40 21.48 16.40 -12.72
C GLU A 40 21.26 15.09 -11.95
N ALA A 41 21.16 15.15 -10.62
CA ALA A 41 20.81 13.99 -9.82
C ALA A 41 19.39 13.48 -10.13
N PHE A 42 18.46 14.38 -10.43
CA PHE A 42 17.13 13.99 -10.87
C PHE A 42 17.15 13.33 -12.26
N ASP A 43 17.96 13.81 -13.19
CA ASP A 43 18.09 13.22 -14.53
C ASP A 43 18.66 11.79 -14.45
N VAL A 44 19.60 11.53 -13.55
CA VAL A 44 20.07 10.16 -13.24
C VAL A 44 18.94 9.30 -12.67
N ALA A 45 18.17 9.84 -11.72
CA ALA A 45 17.04 9.13 -11.12
C ALA A 45 15.94 8.79 -12.14
N GLN A 46 15.62 9.74 -13.01
CA GLN A 46 14.67 9.59 -14.09
C GLN A 46 15.13 8.52 -15.09
N ALA A 47 16.38 8.57 -15.54
CA ALA A 47 16.92 7.56 -16.45
C ALA A 47 16.90 6.16 -15.81
N GLY A 48 17.31 6.05 -14.55
CA GLY A 48 17.31 4.79 -13.80
C GLY A 48 15.91 4.20 -13.65
N TYR A 49 14.91 5.03 -13.33
CA TYR A 49 13.54 4.56 -13.20
C TYR A 49 12.91 4.18 -14.54
N LEU A 50 13.08 5.00 -15.58
CA LEU A 50 12.51 4.73 -16.91
C LEU A 50 13.06 3.44 -17.53
N ALA A 51 14.29 3.03 -17.18
CA ALA A 51 14.87 1.75 -17.60
C ALA A 51 14.12 0.52 -17.04
N SER A 52 13.33 0.67 -15.97
CA SER A 52 12.49 -0.43 -15.43
C SER A 52 11.21 -0.69 -16.23
N ASP A 53 10.79 0.28 -17.07
CA ASP A 53 9.64 0.23 -17.98
C ASP A 53 8.42 -0.58 -17.47
N PRO A 54 7.76 -0.13 -16.38
CA PRO A 54 6.64 -0.86 -15.81
C PRO A 54 5.44 -0.89 -16.76
N GLN A 55 4.81 -2.06 -16.94
CA GLN A 55 3.73 -2.30 -17.91
C GLN A 55 2.34 -2.51 -17.29
N ASP A 56 2.27 -2.78 -15.99
CA ASP A 56 1.02 -3.00 -15.26
C ASP A 56 1.22 -2.77 -13.75
N ASN A 57 0.17 -3.02 -12.95
CA ASN A 57 0.22 -2.96 -11.49
C ASN A 57 0.10 -4.33 -10.82
N GLU A 58 0.28 -5.44 -11.55
CA GLU A 58 0.04 -6.80 -11.03
C GLU A 58 0.96 -7.15 -9.86
N ALA A 59 2.16 -6.57 -9.84
CA ALA A 59 3.13 -6.64 -8.75
C ALA A 59 3.19 -5.34 -7.89
N GLY A 60 2.25 -4.40 -8.07
CA GLY A 60 2.21 -3.13 -7.34
C GLY A 60 3.17 -2.05 -7.84
N VAL A 61 3.80 -2.24 -9.00
CA VAL A 61 4.89 -1.36 -9.49
C VAL A 61 4.40 0.04 -9.90
N TYR A 62 3.15 0.19 -10.32
CA TYR A 62 2.57 1.52 -10.54
C TYR A 62 2.30 2.22 -9.21
N ALA A 63 1.75 1.51 -8.23
CA ALA A 63 1.42 2.08 -6.93
C ALA A 63 2.65 2.52 -6.12
N TRP A 64 3.77 1.79 -6.23
CA TRP A 64 4.97 2.00 -5.41
C TRP A 64 6.20 2.43 -6.21
N GLY A 65 6.04 2.73 -7.49
CA GLY A 65 7.08 3.23 -8.38
C GLY A 65 6.57 4.37 -9.25
N GLU A 66 5.62 4.08 -10.15
CA GLU A 66 5.22 5.04 -11.20
C GLU A 66 4.51 6.25 -10.58
N SER A 67 3.71 6.03 -9.55
CA SER A 67 3.07 7.08 -8.75
C SER A 67 4.08 8.09 -8.20
N TYR A 68 5.16 7.60 -7.59
CA TYR A 68 6.21 8.43 -7.01
C TYR A 68 6.98 9.16 -8.10
N PHE A 69 7.28 8.48 -9.21
CA PHE A 69 7.95 9.10 -10.36
C PHE A 69 7.09 10.19 -11.02
N LEU A 70 5.79 9.97 -11.20
CA LEU A 70 4.89 11.00 -11.71
C LEU A 70 4.79 12.19 -10.77
N LEU A 71 4.68 11.97 -9.46
CA LEU A 71 4.69 13.05 -8.49
C LEU A 71 6.01 13.82 -8.51
N SER A 72 7.14 13.12 -8.68
CA SER A 72 8.47 13.74 -8.73
C SER A 72 8.61 14.71 -9.91
N LEU A 73 8.05 14.38 -11.07
CA LEU A 73 8.01 15.26 -12.23
C LEU A 73 7.22 16.55 -11.95
N LEU A 74 6.10 16.45 -11.23
CA LEU A 74 5.33 17.64 -10.83
C LEU A 74 6.11 18.50 -9.83
N ARG A 75 6.81 17.88 -8.86
CA ARG A 75 7.69 18.61 -7.92
C ARG A 75 8.86 19.29 -8.63
N MET A 76 9.46 18.65 -9.62
CA MET A 76 10.51 19.26 -10.43
C MET A 76 10.00 20.42 -11.28
N TYR A 77 8.78 20.31 -11.84
CA TYR A 77 8.13 21.44 -12.51
C TYR A 77 7.84 22.59 -11.54
N GLU A 78 7.30 22.32 -10.35
CA GLU A 78 7.09 23.34 -9.32
C GLU A 78 8.42 24.01 -8.91
N ALA A 79 9.52 23.25 -8.83
CA ALA A 79 10.84 23.76 -8.45
C ALA A 79 11.48 24.66 -9.53
N HIS A 80 11.39 24.26 -10.80
CA HIS A 80 12.20 24.85 -11.89
C HIS A 80 11.38 25.51 -13.00
N GLN A 81 10.06 25.31 -13.03
CA GLN A 81 9.14 25.77 -14.07
C GLN A 81 9.53 25.31 -15.49
N ASP A 82 10.26 24.19 -15.60
CA ASP A 82 10.66 23.60 -16.87
C ASP A 82 9.61 22.62 -17.37
N GLU A 83 8.97 22.95 -18.49
CA GLU A 83 7.93 22.14 -19.11
C GLU A 83 8.40 20.75 -19.60
N ARG A 84 9.71 20.46 -19.60
CA ARG A 84 10.20 19.10 -19.90
C ARG A 84 9.64 18.07 -18.95
N TYR A 85 9.51 18.41 -17.66
CA TYR A 85 8.96 17.49 -16.67
C TYR A 85 7.48 17.20 -16.92
N LEU A 86 6.71 18.20 -17.38
CA LEU A 86 5.31 18.00 -17.76
C LEU A 86 5.18 17.14 -19.03
N ARG A 87 6.08 17.26 -20.00
CA ARG A 87 6.09 16.38 -21.18
C ARG A 87 6.33 14.92 -20.80
N THR A 88 7.35 14.65 -19.98
CA THR A 88 7.59 13.29 -19.47
C THR A 88 6.40 12.78 -18.66
N PHE A 89 5.78 13.64 -17.85
CA PHE A 89 4.58 13.28 -17.08
C PHE A 89 3.45 12.85 -18.01
N GLU A 90 3.17 13.62 -19.06
CA GLU A 90 2.09 13.35 -20.01
C GLU A 90 2.28 12.03 -20.74
N ASP A 91 3.51 11.74 -21.18
CA ASP A 91 3.85 10.47 -21.84
C ASP A 91 3.55 9.26 -20.93
N ARG A 92 3.94 9.36 -19.66
CA ARG A 92 3.72 8.32 -18.66
C ARG A 92 2.26 8.23 -18.19
N ALA A 93 1.57 9.36 -18.03
CA ALA A 93 0.14 9.39 -17.72
C ALA A 93 -0.70 8.77 -18.86
N HIS A 94 -0.32 9.03 -20.12
CA HIS A 94 -0.92 8.36 -21.27
C HIS A 94 -0.74 6.84 -21.22
N HIS A 95 0.45 6.37 -20.83
CA HIS A 95 0.71 4.94 -20.65
C HIS A 95 -0.22 4.36 -19.57
N LEU A 96 -0.28 4.96 -18.38
CA LEU A 96 -1.18 4.51 -17.29
C LEU A 96 -2.65 4.44 -17.71
N MET A 97 -3.13 5.42 -18.47
CA MET A 97 -4.50 5.42 -18.96
C MET A 97 -4.77 4.29 -19.96
N LYS A 98 -3.77 3.92 -20.78
CA LYS A 98 -3.84 2.80 -21.74
C LYS A 98 -3.67 1.43 -21.07
N THR A 99 -3.14 1.37 -19.85
CA THR A 99 -2.91 0.12 -19.10
C THR A 99 -3.86 -0.05 -17.91
N THR A 100 -4.95 0.72 -17.85
CA THR A 100 -6.05 0.45 -16.91
C THR A 100 -6.67 -0.94 -17.14
N ASP A 101 -7.29 -1.50 -16.11
CA ASP A 101 -7.96 -2.80 -16.18
C ASP A 101 -9.02 -2.85 -17.29
N HIS A 102 -9.78 -1.76 -17.45
CA HIS A 102 -10.76 -1.60 -18.54
C HIS A 102 -10.09 -1.62 -19.91
N ALA A 103 -8.98 -0.89 -20.10
CA ALA A 103 -8.26 -0.85 -21.38
C ALA A 103 -7.58 -2.18 -21.71
N ARG A 104 -7.15 -2.93 -20.70
CA ARG A 104 -6.55 -4.27 -20.84
C ARG A 104 -7.57 -5.40 -20.91
N HIS A 105 -8.86 -5.10 -20.73
CA HIS A 105 -9.96 -6.08 -20.66
C HIS A 105 -9.78 -7.13 -19.55
N VAL A 106 -9.20 -6.73 -18.43
CA VAL A 106 -9.01 -7.59 -17.26
C VAL A 106 -9.97 -7.22 -16.14
N LYS A 107 -10.19 -8.16 -15.22
CA LYS A 107 -11.16 -8.05 -14.13
C LYS A 107 -10.53 -8.33 -12.77
N ASP A 108 -11.13 -7.79 -11.71
CA ASP A 108 -10.85 -8.20 -10.33
C ASP A 108 -11.55 -9.52 -9.99
N TYR A 109 -11.36 -10.00 -8.76
CA TYR A 109 -11.97 -11.21 -8.22
C TYR A 109 -13.51 -11.22 -8.26
N ALA A 110 -14.14 -10.05 -8.27
CA ALA A 110 -15.59 -9.89 -8.32
C ALA A 110 -16.10 -9.70 -9.76
N GLY A 111 -15.23 -9.85 -10.76
CA GLY A 111 -15.56 -9.67 -12.16
C GLY A 111 -15.70 -8.20 -12.60
N ARG A 112 -15.32 -7.24 -11.76
CA ARG A 112 -15.38 -5.81 -12.06
C ARG A 112 -14.16 -5.38 -12.89
N SER A 113 -14.35 -4.40 -13.75
CA SER A 113 -13.29 -3.77 -14.54
C SER A 113 -13.57 -2.27 -14.65
N GLY A 114 -12.53 -1.44 -14.60
CA GLY A 114 -12.68 0.02 -14.59
C GLY A 114 -11.38 0.75 -14.96
N LYS A 115 -11.40 2.08 -14.86
CA LYS A 115 -10.18 2.91 -14.98
C LYS A 115 -9.34 2.83 -13.70
N VAL A 116 -8.95 1.61 -13.35
CA VAL A 116 -8.20 1.23 -12.13
C VAL A 116 -7.12 0.23 -12.51
N TRP A 117 -6.28 -0.16 -11.55
CA TRP A 117 -5.16 -1.08 -11.79
C TRP A 117 -5.11 -2.15 -10.69
N ARG A 118 -5.59 -3.36 -11.02
CA ARG A 118 -5.54 -4.52 -10.12
C ARG A 118 -4.10 -4.94 -9.79
N THR A 119 -3.94 -5.60 -8.66
CA THR A 119 -2.71 -6.28 -8.22
C THR A 119 -3.04 -7.70 -7.77
N ALA A 120 -2.02 -8.54 -7.60
CA ALA A 120 -2.15 -9.90 -7.10
C ALA A 120 -0.89 -10.35 -6.31
N GLY A 121 -0.79 -11.65 -6.05
CA GLY A 121 0.43 -12.30 -5.58
C GLY A 121 0.81 -11.91 -4.16
N ASN A 122 1.76 -10.98 -4.01
CA ASN A 122 2.24 -10.56 -2.69
C ASN A 122 1.19 -9.84 -1.84
N TYR A 123 0.10 -9.37 -2.45
CA TYR A 123 -0.94 -8.58 -1.80
C TYR A 123 -2.24 -9.35 -1.55
N THR A 124 -2.48 -10.42 -2.31
CA THR A 124 -3.77 -11.11 -2.35
C THR A 124 -3.63 -12.57 -1.97
N ALA A 125 -4.74 -13.14 -1.50
CA ALA A 125 -4.80 -14.55 -1.19
C ALA A 125 -4.63 -15.40 -2.46
N GLY A 126 -3.95 -16.53 -2.28
CA GLY A 126 -3.84 -17.59 -3.27
C GLY A 126 -4.89 -18.65 -3.01
N HIS A 127 -5.47 -19.21 -4.08
CA HIS A 127 -6.46 -20.27 -3.99
C HIS A 127 -5.95 -21.53 -4.70
N GLY A 128 -5.97 -22.66 -3.99
CA GLY A 128 -5.83 -24.00 -4.54
C GLY A 128 -7.16 -24.75 -4.45
N VAL A 129 -7.46 -25.59 -5.43
CA VAL A 129 -8.68 -26.41 -5.42
C VAL A 129 -8.31 -27.86 -5.15
N LEU A 130 -8.81 -28.37 -4.04
CA LEU A 130 -8.77 -29.79 -3.68
C LEU A 130 -10.02 -30.45 -4.27
N PRO A 131 -9.88 -31.39 -5.23
CA PRO A 131 -11.02 -32.12 -5.75
C PRO A 131 -11.49 -33.21 -4.77
N ASP A 132 -12.65 -33.80 -5.04
CA ASP A 132 -13.04 -35.10 -4.50
C ASP A 132 -12.43 -36.26 -5.29
N GLY A 133 -12.72 -37.51 -4.88
CA GLY A 133 -12.27 -38.71 -5.60
C GLY A 133 -12.84 -38.88 -7.01
N ASP A 134 -13.90 -38.14 -7.37
CA ASP A 134 -14.45 -38.10 -8.74
C ASP A 134 -13.82 -36.98 -9.58
N GLY A 135 -12.88 -36.21 -9.01
CA GLY A 135 -12.21 -35.09 -9.67
C GLY A 135 -13.01 -33.79 -9.69
N LYS A 136 -14.15 -33.70 -8.99
CA LYS A 136 -14.95 -32.46 -8.91
C LYS A 136 -14.36 -31.52 -7.86
N PRO A 137 -14.38 -30.19 -8.06
CA PRO A 137 -13.98 -29.24 -7.04
C PRO A 137 -14.74 -29.45 -5.73
N ALA A 138 -14.03 -29.76 -4.64
CA ALA A 138 -14.64 -29.99 -3.34
C ALA A 138 -14.30 -28.86 -2.37
N ILE A 139 -13.03 -28.56 -2.18
CA ILE A 139 -12.57 -27.62 -1.15
C ILE A 139 -11.63 -26.60 -1.77
N GLN A 140 -11.86 -25.33 -1.46
CA GLN A 140 -10.92 -24.26 -1.74
C GLN A 140 -9.95 -24.12 -0.58
N LEU A 141 -8.68 -24.43 -0.81
CA LEU A 141 -7.59 -24.15 0.12
C LEU A 141 -7.10 -22.72 -0.13
N ARG A 142 -6.88 -21.96 0.94
CA ARG A 142 -6.58 -20.53 0.87
C ARG A 142 -5.33 -20.21 1.67
N TRP A 143 -4.45 -19.41 1.07
CA TRP A 143 -3.29 -18.82 1.74
C TRP A 143 -3.37 -17.30 1.66
N ALA A 144 -3.46 -16.64 2.81
CA ALA A 144 -3.64 -15.20 2.91
C ALA A 144 -2.36 -14.44 3.32
N GLY A 145 -1.20 -14.87 2.85
CA GLY A 145 0.09 -14.23 3.06
C GLY A 145 0.74 -13.76 1.77
N SER A 146 1.96 -13.22 1.87
CA SER A 146 2.79 -12.90 0.70
C SER A 146 3.18 -14.16 -0.09
N ARG A 147 3.66 -13.97 -1.33
CA ARG A 147 4.08 -15.06 -2.24
C ARG A 147 2.99 -16.13 -2.40
N SER A 148 1.74 -15.70 -2.53
CA SER A 148 0.60 -16.61 -2.48
C SER A 148 0.50 -17.56 -3.68
N ALA A 149 1.03 -17.16 -4.84
CA ALA A 149 1.15 -18.00 -6.03
C ALA A 149 2.16 -19.16 -5.86
N GLU A 150 3.02 -19.09 -4.85
CA GLU A 150 4.05 -20.10 -4.57
C GLU A 150 3.61 -21.11 -3.49
N SER A 151 2.36 -21.00 -3.04
CA SER A 151 1.75 -21.97 -2.13
C SER A 151 1.49 -23.30 -2.83
N THR A 152 1.66 -24.40 -2.08
CA THR A 152 1.32 -25.75 -2.53
C THR A 152 0.58 -26.52 -1.45
N ALA A 153 -0.32 -27.40 -1.86
CA ALA A 153 -0.89 -28.42 -1.01
C ALA A 153 -0.60 -29.82 -1.59
N GLU A 154 -0.21 -30.77 -0.76
CA GLU A 154 0.08 -32.14 -1.17
C GLU A 154 -0.92 -33.10 -0.51
N VAL A 155 -1.54 -33.95 -1.33
CA VAL A 155 -2.40 -35.06 -0.90
C VAL A 155 -1.60 -36.35 -0.98
N SER A 156 -1.52 -37.07 0.12
CA SER A 156 -0.81 -38.36 0.22
C SER A 156 -1.54 -39.34 1.14
N ASN A 157 -1.04 -40.58 1.25
CA ASN A 157 -1.55 -41.60 2.18
C ASN A 157 -3.08 -41.79 2.11
N VAL A 158 -3.62 -41.87 0.89
CA VAL A 158 -5.06 -42.02 0.64
C VAL A 158 -5.48 -43.45 0.98
N ALA A 159 -6.31 -43.60 2.01
CA ALA A 159 -6.82 -44.90 2.47
C ALA A 159 -8.17 -44.73 3.18
N ASP A 160 -9.07 -45.68 2.98
CA ASP A 160 -10.36 -45.78 3.70
C ASP A 160 -11.20 -44.48 3.70
N GLY A 161 -11.19 -43.74 2.58
CA GLY A 161 -11.92 -42.48 2.43
C GLY A 161 -11.27 -41.27 3.12
N THR A 162 -10.04 -41.42 3.62
CA THR A 162 -9.24 -40.36 4.24
C THR A 162 -7.91 -40.16 3.52
N PHE A 163 -7.22 -39.04 3.79
CA PHE A 163 -5.93 -38.71 3.20
C PHE A 163 -5.13 -37.77 4.11
N ASP A 164 -3.82 -37.69 3.92
CA ASP A 164 -2.98 -36.68 4.55
C ASP A 164 -2.91 -35.43 3.66
N LEU A 165 -3.01 -34.25 4.27
CA LEU A 165 -2.87 -32.96 3.61
C LEU A 165 -1.66 -32.19 4.16
N VAL A 166 -0.73 -31.82 3.28
CA VAL A 166 0.46 -31.03 3.65
C VAL A 166 0.44 -29.68 2.95
N LEU A 167 0.39 -28.59 3.73
CA LEU A 167 0.35 -27.21 3.23
C LEU A 167 1.71 -26.53 3.40
N ARG A 168 2.21 -25.90 2.32
CA ARG A 168 3.52 -25.24 2.28
C ARG A 168 3.42 -23.88 1.58
N ASN A 169 4.10 -22.88 2.15
CA ASN A 169 4.35 -21.61 1.49
C ASN A 169 5.77 -21.12 1.83
N PRO A 170 6.58 -20.69 0.84
CA PRO A 170 7.97 -20.31 1.05
C PRO A 170 8.19 -19.02 1.84
N ALA A 171 7.14 -18.23 2.11
CA ALA A 171 7.20 -17.08 3.01
C ALA A 171 7.28 -17.50 4.49
N THR A 172 7.05 -18.78 4.81
CA THR A 172 7.20 -19.30 6.18
C THR A 172 8.07 -20.55 6.18
N THR A 173 8.75 -20.81 7.30
CA THR A 173 9.53 -22.04 7.48
C THR A 173 8.66 -23.21 7.97
N THR A 174 7.42 -22.93 8.40
CA THR A 174 6.53 -23.91 8.99
C THR A 174 5.71 -24.61 7.92
N VAL A 175 5.72 -25.95 7.96
CA VAL A 175 4.89 -26.81 7.13
C VAL A 175 3.73 -27.30 7.99
N VAL A 176 2.50 -27.21 7.48
CA VAL A 176 1.31 -27.72 8.18
C VAL A 176 0.99 -29.10 7.62
N THR A 177 1.04 -30.14 8.45
CA THR A 177 0.68 -31.51 8.09
C THR A 177 -0.57 -31.92 8.86
N LEU A 178 -1.62 -32.30 8.12
CA LEU A 178 -2.92 -32.72 8.65
C LEU A 178 -3.18 -34.18 8.24
N PRO A 179 -2.87 -35.15 9.10
CA PRO A 179 -3.03 -36.55 8.75
C PRO A 179 -4.49 -37.02 8.82
N GLY A 180 -4.88 -37.95 7.95
CA GLY A 180 -6.18 -38.63 8.00
C GLY A 180 -7.40 -37.72 7.92
N VAL A 181 -7.32 -36.62 7.15
CA VAL A 181 -8.46 -35.72 6.91
C VAL A 181 -9.49 -36.36 5.98
N SER A 182 -10.73 -35.89 6.08
CA SER A 182 -11.88 -36.40 5.34
C SER A 182 -12.60 -35.27 4.58
N LEU A 183 -13.29 -35.62 3.49
CA LEU A 183 -14.23 -34.74 2.79
C LEU A 183 -15.66 -34.83 3.34
N ASP A 184 -15.92 -35.63 4.37
CA ASP A 184 -17.22 -35.72 5.04
C ASP A 184 -17.37 -34.58 6.09
N PRO A 185 -18.33 -33.64 5.91
CA PRO A 185 -18.57 -32.57 6.86
C PRO A 185 -19.00 -33.03 8.26
N ALA A 186 -19.52 -34.26 8.40
CA ALA A 186 -19.89 -34.83 9.69
C ALA A 186 -18.69 -35.46 10.43
N ALA A 187 -17.56 -35.68 9.74
CA ALA A 187 -16.38 -36.27 10.34
C ALA A 187 -15.64 -35.26 11.24
N PRO A 188 -15.09 -35.69 12.40
CA PRO A 188 -14.24 -34.83 13.23
C PRO A 188 -12.94 -34.42 12.52
N THR A 189 -12.53 -35.17 11.49
CA THR A 189 -11.37 -34.89 10.64
C THR A 189 -11.74 -34.18 9.34
N TYR A 190 -12.94 -33.60 9.25
CA TYR A 190 -13.36 -32.83 8.09
C TYR A 190 -12.31 -31.77 7.74
N VAL A 191 -11.86 -31.76 6.48
CA VAL A 191 -10.69 -30.99 6.06
C VAL A 191 -10.82 -29.49 6.31
N VAL A 192 -12.03 -28.90 6.15
CA VAL A 192 -12.23 -27.47 6.44
C VAL A 192 -11.98 -27.18 7.91
N THR A 193 -12.62 -27.95 8.80
CA THR A 193 -12.43 -27.85 10.25
C THR A 193 -10.98 -28.11 10.65
N ALA A 194 -10.31 -29.08 10.04
CA ALA A 194 -8.90 -29.40 10.32
C ALA A 194 -7.95 -28.24 9.95
N VAL A 195 -8.12 -27.65 8.77
CA VAL A 195 -7.34 -26.49 8.33
C VAL A 195 -7.62 -25.28 9.23
N ASP A 196 -8.88 -24.99 9.52
CA ASP A 196 -9.26 -23.86 10.35
C ASP A 196 -8.79 -24.04 11.80
N ASN A 197 -8.74 -25.27 12.32
CA ASN A 197 -8.16 -25.56 13.64
C ASN A 197 -6.65 -25.34 13.67
N ALA A 198 -5.94 -25.63 12.57
CA ALA A 198 -4.51 -25.38 12.43
C ALA A 198 -4.15 -23.91 12.19
N TYR A 199 -5.13 -23.04 11.91
CA TYR A 199 -4.91 -21.63 11.68
C TYR A 199 -4.21 -20.94 12.87
N THR A 200 -3.19 -20.15 12.54
CA THR A 200 -2.67 -19.07 13.39
C THR A 200 -2.46 -17.82 12.54
N ALA A 201 -2.39 -16.64 13.17
CA ALA A 201 -2.16 -15.37 12.44
C ALA A 201 -0.84 -15.35 11.63
N ALA A 202 0.14 -16.18 12.01
CA ALA A 202 1.40 -16.33 11.28
C ALA A 202 1.30 -17.34 10.12
N LEU A 203 0.42 -18.33 10.21
CA LEU A 203 0.27 -19.39 9.21
C LEU A 203 -0.85 -19.17 8.20
N ARG A 204 -1.93 -18.43 8.52
CA ARG A 204 -2.88 -17.91 7.52
C ARG A 204 -3.45 -18.90 6.48
N TRP A 205 -3.50 -20.18 6.82
CA TRP A 205 -4.20 -21.20 6.04
C TRP A 205 -5.67 -21.22 6.47
N THR A 206 -6.57 -21.12 5.50
CA THR A 206 -8.01 -21.36 5.70
C THR A 206 -8.53 -22.26 4.59
N ALA A 207 -9.70 -22.85 4.78
CA ALA A 207 -10.36 -23.68 3.76
C ALA A 207 -11.83 -23.31 3.63
N ALA A 208 -12.40 -23.47 2.43
CA ALA A 208 -13.82 -23.25 2.17
C ALA A 208 -14.42 -24.46 1.44
N GLU A 209 -15.63 -24.81 1.80
CA GLU A 209 -16.45 -25.76 1.05
C GLU A 209 -16.91 -25.13 -0.27
N LEU A 210 -16.73 -25.85 -1.38
CA LEU A 210 -17.18 -25.43 -2.71
C LEU A 210 -18.44 -26.17 -3.18
N ARG A 211 -18.79 -27.30 -2.54
CA ARG A 211 -19.95 -28.11 -2.92
C ARG A 211 -21.24 -27.46 -2.45
N GLU A 212 -22.21 -27.35 -3.34
CA GLU A 212 -23.53 -26.77 -3.04
C GLU A 212 -24.29 -27.58 -1.98
N THR A 213 -24.13 -28.90 -2.00
CA THR A 213 -24.71 -29.83 -1.01
C THR A 213 -23.60 -30.67 -0.41
N PRO A 214 -22.93 -30.19 0.66
CA PRO A 214 -21.83 -30.90 1.30
C PRO A 214 -22.29 -32.23 1.90
N ALA A 215 -21.59 -33.31 1.55
CA ALA A 215 -21.82 -34.65 2.06
C ALA A 215 -20.50 -35.44 2.07
N ALA A 216 -20.52 -36.64 2.66
CA ALA A 216 -19.42 -37.58 2.51
C ALA A 216 -19.08 -37.79 1.03
N ALA A 217 -17.81 -37.63 0.68
CA ALA A 217 -17.28 -37.84 -0.66
C ALA A 217 -16.01 -38.69 -0.59
N PRO A 218 -15.69 -39.47 -1.64
CA PRO A 218 -14.46 -40.25 -1.68
C PRO A 218 -13.23 -39.34 -1.59
N ALA A 219 -12.16 -39.82 -0.95
CA ALA A 219 -10.90 -39.10 -0.88
C ALA A 219 -10.32 -38.85 -2.29
N PRO A 220 -9.67 -37.69 -2.52
CA PRO A 220 -8.99 -37.42 -3.78
C PRO A 220 -7.81 -38.35 -4.01
N ALA A 221 -7.42 -38.52 -5.27
CA ALA A 221 -6.16 -39.18 -5.61
C ALA A 221 -4.95 -38.38 -5.09
N PRO A 222 -3.80 -39.03 -4.81
CA PRO A 222 -2.57 -38.34 -4.46
C PRO A 222 -2.17 -37.32 -5.53
N ALA A 223 -1.89 -36.08 -5.12
CA ALA A 223 -1.61 -34.97 -6.02
C ALA A 223 -0.92 -33.80 -5.32
N THR A 224 -0.24 -32.95 -6.10
CA THR A 224 0.18 -31.63 -5.67
C THR A 224 -0.73 -30.57 -6.29
N ILE A 225 -1.38 -29.79 -5.44
CA ILE A 225 -2.25 -28.67 -5.79
C ILE A 225 -1.43 -27.39 -5.78
N THR A 226 -1.49 -26.65 -6.89
CA THR A 226 -0.87 -25.33 -7.02
C THR A 226 -1.90 -24.23 -6.71
N PHE A 227 -1.41 -23.08 -6.28
CA PHE A 227 -2.25 -21.96 -5.90
C PHE A 227 -2.19 -20.87 -6.97
N GLN A 228 -3.35 -20.28 -7.27
CA GLN A 228 -3.46 -19.13 -8.16
C GLN A 228 -3.78 -17.88 -7.35
N PRO A 229 -3.00 -16.79 -7.50
CA PRO A 229 -3.28 -15.55 -6.81
C PRO A 229 -4.55 -14.93 -7.40
N GLN A 230 -5.37 -14.36 -6.53
CA GLN A 230 -6.57 -13.64 -6.98
C GLN A 230 -6.24 -12.17 -7.26
N TYR A 231 -6.94 -11.55 -8.20
CA TYR A 231 -6.73 -10.14 -8.51
C TYR A 231 -7.66 -9.23 -7.69
N TYR A 232 -7.11 -8.18 -7.10
CA TYR A 232 -7.86 -7.18 -6.33
C TYR A 232 -7.41 -5.77 -6.70
N VAL A 233 -8.33 -4.81 -6.67
CA VAL A 233 -8.01 -3.38 -6.85
C VAL A 233 -7.97 -2.74 -5.47
N PHE A 234 -6.77 -2.36 -5.00
CA PHE A 234 -6.61 -1.73 -3.70
C PHE A 234 -6.87 -0.22 -3.74
N ALA A 235 -7.66 0.29 -2.80
CA ALA A 235 -7.91 1.74 -2.66
C ALA A 235 -6.60 2.54 -2.54
N VAL A 236 -5.61 2.03 -1.81
CA VAL A 236 -4.30 2.67 -1.70
C VAL A 236 -3.53 2.68 -3.02
N HIS A 237 -3.56 1.60 -3.80
CA HIS A 237 -2.89 1.56 -5.10
C HIS A 237 -3.54 2.56 -6.05
N THR A 238 -4.87 2.56 -6.11
CA THR A 238 -5.64 3.56 -6.86
C THR A 238 -5.31 4.97 -6.41
N GLY A 239 -5.27 5.22 -5.10
CA GLY A 239 -4.94 6.52 -4.53
C GLY A 239 -3.56 7.02 -4.92
N MET A 240 -2.54 6.17 -4.76
CA MET A 240 -1.16 6.50 -5.14
C MET A 240 -1.03 6.80 -6.63
N ILE A 241 -1.64 5.99 -7.50
CA ILE A 241 -1.55 6.17 -8.95
C ILE A 241 -2.35 7.40 -9.42
N ALA A 242 -3.56 7.60 -8.89
CA ALA A 242 -4.45 8.67 -9.32
C ALA A 242 -4.13 10.04 -8.69
N PHE A 243 -3.38 10.10 -7.59
CA PHE A 243 -2.99 11.36 -6.95
C PHE A 243 -2.19 12.28 -7.87
N PRO A 244 -1.03 11.87 -8.44
CA PRO A 244 -0.28 12.74 -9.34
C PRO A 244 -1.09 13.10 -10.59
N LEU A 245 -1.95 12.21 -11.08
CA LEU A 245 -2.87 12.48 -12.19
C LEU A 245 -3.85 13.62 -11.85
N ALA A 246 -4.54 13.54 -10.71
CA ALA A 246 -5.47 14.58 -10.26
C ALA A 246 -4.75 15.90 -9.97
N ARG A 247 -3.55 15.85 -9.39
CA ARG A 247 -2.73 17.04 -9.12
C ARG A 247 -2.30 17.74 -10.41
N TYR A 248 -1.79 17.00 -11.40
CA TYR A 248 -1.47 17.55 -12.73
C TYR A 248 -2.69 18.22 -13.36
N ALA A 249 -3.84 17.55 -13.32
CA ALA A 249 -5.07 18.10 -13.87
C ALA A 249 -5.46 19.42 -13.18
N ARG A 250 -5.41 19.48 -11.84
CA ARG A 250 -5.63 20.72 -11.09
C ARG A 250 -4.66 21.82 -11.55
N MET A 251 -3.36 21.56 -11.55
CA MET A 251 -2.32 22.53 -11.91
C MET A 251 -2.54 23.13 -13.29
N VAL A 252 -2.84 22.30 -14.29
CA VAL A 252 -3.07 22.73 -15.67
C VAL A 252 -4.38 23.51 -15.82
N LEU A 253 -5.45 23.06 -15.18
CA LEU A 253 -6.76 23.71 -15.26
C LEU A 253 -6.80 25.08 -14.56
N GLN A 254 -5.94 25.28 -13.55
CA GLN A 254 -5.84 26.54 -12.80
C GLN A 254 -4.78 27.50 -13.37
N SER A 255 -3.93 27.05 -14.30
CA SER A 255 -2.86 27.87 -14.87
C SER A 255 -3.19 28.37 -16.28
N PRO A 256 -3.31 29.69 -16.51
CA PRO A 256 -3.45 30.24 -17.85
C PRO A 256 -2.26 29.91 -18.78
N LYS A 257 -1.05 29.73 -18.22
CA LYS A 257 0.17 29.41 -18.98
C LYS A 257 0.11 28.01 -19.61
N LEU A 258 -0.62 27.08 -18.99
CA LEU A 258 -0.71 25.68 -19.43
C LEU A 258 -1.95 25.40 -20.29
N ARG A 259 -2.56 26.44 -20.89
CA ARG A 259 -3.83 26.33 -21.62
C ARG A 259 -3.83 25.28 -22.72
N SER A 260 -2.71 25.09 -23.41
CA SER A 260 -2.53 24.08 -24.48
C SER A 260 -2.73 22.65 -23.98
N ARG A 261 -2.48 22.39 -22.69
CA ARG A 261 -2.54 21.06 -22.05
C ARG A 261 -3.92 20.75 -21.45
N GLN A 262 -4.85 21.72 -21.44
CA GLN A 262 -6.13 21.59 -20.74
C GLN A 262 -7.03 20.45 -21.24
N LYS A 263 -6.96 20.09 -22.53
CA LYS A 263 -7.73 18.95 -23.02
C LYS A 263 -7.26 17.67 -22.33
N PHE A 264 -5.96 17.41 -22.36
CA PHE A 264 -5.40 16.23 -21.72
C PHE A 264 -5.61 16.25 -20.21
N ALA A 265 -5.47 17.40 -19.55
CA ALA A 265 -5.78 17.55 -18.13
C ALA A 265 -7.22 17.14 -17.77
N ARG A 266 -8.21 17.43 -18.62
CA ARG A 266 -9.60 16.95 -18.41
C ARG A 266 -9.69 15.43 -18.57
N ASP A 267 -9.07 14.87 -19.60
CA ASP A 267 -9.05 13.41 -19.84
C ASP A 267 -8.44 12.66 -18.64
N VAL A 268 -7.36 13.22 -18.06
CA VAL A 268 -6.69 12.71 -16.86
C VAL A 268 -7.57 12.87 -15.60
N LEU A 269 -8.23 14.03 -15.43
CA LEU A 269 -9.14 14.27 -14.31
C LEU A 269 -10.32 13.29 -14.30
N ASP A 270 -10.88 12.99 -15.47
CA ASP A 270 -11.96 12.03 -15.64
C ASP A 270 -11.50 10.61 -15.31
N ALA A 271 -10.26 10.26 -15.68
CA ALA A 271 -9.68 8.97 -15.31
C ALA A 271 -9.50 8.84 -13.79
N ALA A 272 -8.90 9.85 -13.14
CA ALA A 272 -8.75 9.87 -11.68
C ALA A 272 -10.10 9.84 -10.95
N THR A 273 -11.10 10.57 -11.46
CA THR A 273 -12.46 10.59 -10.91
C THR A 273 -13.12 9.20 -10.99
N ALA A 274 -13.02 8.54 -12.13
CA ALA A 274 -13.56 7.19 -12.31
C ALA A 274 -12.82 6.15 -11.47
N ALA A 275 -11.50 6.29 -11.30
CA ALA A 275 -10.70 5.43 -10.45
C ALA A 275 -11.15 5.51 -8.99
N VAL A 276 -11.37 6.73 -8.47
CA VAL A 276 -11.89 6.93 -7.11
C VAL A 276 -13.29 6.35 -6.94
N ALA A 277 -14.18 6.55 -7.91
CA ALA A 277 -15.56 6.05 -7.86
C ALA A 277 -15.65 4.52 -7.80
N PHE A 278 -14.64 3.79 -8.31
CA PHE A 278 -14.57 2.33 -8.21
C PHE A 278 -14.58 1.83 -6.76
N HIS A 279 -14.10 2.66 -5.83
CA HIS A 279 -14.01 2.37 -4.40
C HIS A 279 -15.20 2.93 -3.59
N ASP A 280 -16.24 3.48 -4.24
CA ASP A 280 -17.44 3.97 -3.53
C ASP A 280 -18.11 2.89 -2.63
N PRO A 281 -18.19 1.60 -3.04
CA PRO A 281 -18.73 0.56 -2.17
C PRO A 281 -17.87 0.24 -0.93
N GLU A 282 -16.60 0.66 -0.92
CA GLU A 282 -15.67 0.43 0.20
C GLU A 282 -15.74 1.56 1.24
N TRP A 283 -16.43 2.66 0.94
CA TRP A 283 -16.55 3.81 1.82
C TRP A 283 -17.68 3.65 2.85
N VAL A 284 -17.36 3.81 4.13
CA VAL A 284 -18.33 3.77 5.23
C VAL A 284 -18.31 5.09 5.99
N SER A 285 -19.38 5.89 5.84
CA SER A 285 -19.64 7.04 6.71
C SER A 285 -20.33 6.59 7.99
N ARG A 286 -20.02 7.25 9.12
CA ARG A 286 -20.60 6.95 10.42
C ARG A 286 -21.46 8.09 10.97
N PRO A 287 -22.42 7.81 11.87
CA PRO A 287 -23.30 8.83 12.45
C PRO A 287 -22.56 9.93 13.22
N ASP A 288 -21.38 9.64 13.76
CA ASP A 288 -20.54 10.61 14.46
C ASP A 288 -19.81 11.59 13.51
N GLY A 289 -20.02 11.47 12.20
CA GLY A 289 -19.38 12.30 11.18
C GLY A 289 -17.95 11.90 10.86
N THR A 290 -17.50 10.72 11.28
CA THR A 290 -16.28 10.08 10.76
C THR A 290 -16.59 9.24 9.52
N GLY A 291 -15.56 8.77 8.83
CA GLY A 291 -15.70 7.77 7.79
C GLY A 291 -14.35 7.19 7.40
N ASP A 292 -14.37 5.92 7.01
CA ASP A 292 -13.20 5.16 6.60
C ASP A 292 -13.48 4.33 5.35
N TYR A 293 -12.41 3.97 4.65
CA TYR A 293 -12.47 2.85 3.73
C TYR A 293 -12.33 1.54 4.51
N VAL A 294 -13.12 0.54 4.11
CA VAL A 294 -13.05 -0.82 4.63
C VAL A 294 -12.68 -1.77 3.51
N TRP A 295 -12.03 -2.86 3.86
CA TRP A 295 -11.88 -3.97 2.93
C TRP A 295 -13.18 -4.78 2.91
N PRO A 296 -13.81 -5.02 1.75
CA PRO A 296 -15.03 -5.82 1.68
C PRO A 296 -14.78 -7.22 2.24
N LYS A 297 -15.66 -7.69 3.12
CA LYS A 297 -15.62 -9.07 3.61
C LYS A 297 -15.73 -10.06 2.43
N GLY A 298 -14.90 -11.10 2.43
CA GLY A 298 -14.77 -12.07 1.35
C GLY A 298 -13.83 -11.65 0.21
N ALA A 299 -13.34 -10.40 0.18
CA ALA A 299 -12.28 -10.01 -0.75
C ALA A 299 -11.03 -10.85 -0.52
N PRO A 300 -10.29 -11.27 -1.57
CA PRO A 300 -9.15 -12.17 -1.46
C PRO A 300 -7.90 -11.44 -1.00
N ILE A 301 -7.98 -10.83 0.17
CA ILE A 301 -6.93 -10.07 0.80
C ILE A 301 -6.86 -10.47 2.28
N PRO A 302 -5.72 -10.30 2.96
CA PRO A 302 -5.55 -10.90 4.27
C PRO A 302 -6.55 -10.45 5.33
N PHE A 303 -6.99 -9.19 5.31
CA PHE A 303 -7.82 -8.61 6.36
C PHE A 303 -9.15 -8.10 5.80
N ASP A 304 -9.79 -8.91 4.95
CA ASP A 304 -11.14 -8.64 4.51
C ASP A 304 -12.10 -8.40 5.69
N GLY A 305 -13.08 -7.51 5.50
CA GLY A 305 -14.07 -7.18 6.52
C GLY A 305 -13.62 -6.18 7.58
N THR A 306 -12.39 -5.64 7.51
CA THR A 306 -11.88 -4.68 8.51
C THR A 306 -11.70 -3.28 7.95
N ILE A 307 -11.60 -2.30 8.86
CA ILE A 307 -11.17 -0.93 8.53
C ILE A 307 -9.74 -0.95 7.98
N GLN A 308 -9.51 -0.19 6.90
CA GLN A 308 -8.18 -0.02 6.31
C GLN A 308 -7.26 0.82 7.23
N PRO A 309 -5.94 0.60 7.22
CA PRO A 309 -5.02 1.44 7.96
C PRO A 309 -4.97 2.85 7.36
N TYR A 310 -4.50 3.83 8.14
CA TYR A 310 -4.59 5.24 7.75
C TYR A 310 -3.91 5.54 6.43
N ASN A 311 -2.69 5.05 6.22
CA ASN A 311 -1.95 5.22 4.97
C ASN A 311 -2.75 4.74 3.74
N GLN A 312 -3.54 3.67 3.87
CA GLN A 312 -4.32 3.15 2.75
C GLN A 312 -5.51 4.04 2.42
N SER A 313 -6.33 4.35 3.42
CA SER A 313 -7.46 5.27 3.29
C SER A 313 -6.99 6.65 2.81
N GLN A 314 -5.90 7.17 3.36
CA GLN A 314 -5.38 8.50 3.04
C GLN A 314 -4.65 8.55 1.70
N GLY A 315 -4.21 7.40 1.17
CA GLY A 315 -3.78 7.26 -0.23
C GLY A 315 -4.84 7.79 -1.20
N ILE A 316 -6.08 7.32 -1.08
CA ILE A 316 -7.20 7.82 -1.90
C ILE A 316 -7.70 9.19 -1.42
N GLY A 317 -7.52 9.51 -0.13
CA GLY A 317 -7.76 10.83 0.45
C GLY A 317 -7.06 11.97 -0.30
N GLN A 318 -5.79 11.78 -0.68
CA GLN A 318 -5.03 12.77 -1.47
C GLN A 318 -5.72 13.09 -2.80
N VAL A 319 -6.25 12.08 -3.47
CA VAL A 319 -6.99 12.25 -4.73
C VAL A 319 -8.29 13.02 -4.49
N LEU A 320 -9.04 12.70 -3.43
CA LEU A 320 -10.27 13.40 -3.08
C LEU A 320 -10.02 14.90 -2.85
N VAL A 321 -8.90 15.27 -2.23
CA VAL A 321 -8.52 16.67 -2.06
C VAL A 321 -8.30 17.35 -3.41
N GLU A 322 -7.50 16.75 -4.31
CA GLU A 322 -7.23 17.33 -5.63
C GLU A 322 -8.51 17.41 -6.50
N LEU A 323 -9.38 16.41 -6.43
CA LEU A 323 -10.70 16.44 -7.07
C LEU A 323 -11.57 17.56 -6.52
N PHE A 324 -11.58 17.79 -5.20
CA PHE A 324 -12.27 18.94 -4.62
C PHE A 324 -11.66 20.25 -5.12
N ARG A 325 -10.34 20.40 -5.12
CA ARG A 325 -9.67 21.63 -5.56
C ARG A 325 -9.96 21.95 -7.02
N ALA A 326 -10.01 20.94 -7.89
CA ALA A 326 -10.27 21.07 -9.32
C ALA A 326 -11.76 21.28 -9.67
N THR A 327 -12.67 20.59 -8.97
CA THR A 327 -14.11 20.54 -9.37
C THR A 327 -15.04 21.30 -8.44
N LYS A 328 -14.59 21.62 -7.21
CA LYS A 328 -15.39 22.19 -6.12
C LYS A 328 -16.62 21.37 -5.71
N GLN A 329 -16.70 20.10 -6.09
CA GLN A 329 -17.83 19.24 -5.71
C GLN A 329 -17.82 18.96 -4.19
N PRO A 330 -18.92 19.26 -3.45
CA PRO A 330 -18.95 19.13 -2.00
C PRO A 330 -18.69 17.72 -1.48
N ARG A 331 -19.11 16.68 -2.21
CA ARG A 331 -18.94 15.27 -1.81
C ARG A 331 -17.48 14.90 -1.48
N TYR A 332 -16.53 15.46 -2.23
CA TYR A 332 -15.11 15.20 -2.01
C TYR A 332 -14.63 15.88 -0.72
N LYS A 333 -15.00 17.15 -0.51
CA LYS A 333 -14.71 17.86 0.74
C LYS A 333 -15.30 17.14 1.95
N THR A 334 -16.55 16.69 1.86
CA THR A 334 -17.23 15.97 2.94
C THR A 334 -16.48 14.70 3.32
N ARG A 335 -16.08 13.86 2.37
CA ARG A 335 -15.28 12.66 2.67
C ARG A 335 -13.94 13.00 3.30
N VAL A 336 -13.23 14.01 2.78
CA VAL A 336 -11.95 14.46 3.36
C VAL A 336 -12.12 14.91 4.82
N GLN A 337 -13.16 15.70 5.12
CA GLN A 337 -13.46 16.13 6.50
C GLN A 337 -13.77 14.94 7.42
N GLN A 338 -14.53 13.96 6.92
CA GLN A 338 -14.82 12.73 7.65
C GLN A 338 -13.55 11.93 7.95
N MET A 339 -12.62 11.82 6.99
CA MET A 339 -11.33 11.15 7.17
C MET A 339 -10.41 11.89 8.16
N LEU A 340 -10.33 13.22 8.09
CA LEU A 340 -9.54 14.01 9.04
C LEU A 340 -10.07 13.84 10.46
N LYS A 341 -11.40 13.88 10.64
CA LYS A 341 -12.03 13.61 11.94
C LYS A 341 -11.75 12.18 12.42
N ALA A 342 -11.76 11.20 11.52
CA ALA A 342 -11.47 9.80 11.82
C ALA A 342 -9.99 9.57 12.21
N TYR A 343 -9.08 10.45 11.78
CA TYR A 343 -7.65 10.37 12.10
C TYR A 343 -7.30 10.95 13.48
N GLN A 344 -8.07 11.95 13.94
CA GLN A 344 -7.84 12.65 15.19
C GLN A 344 -7.59 11.73 16.41
N PRO A 345 -8.34 10.63 16.64
CA PRO A 345 -8.13 9.78 17.81
C PRO A 345 -6.77 9.08 17.86
N ALA A 346 -6.08 8.94 16.71
CA ALA A 346 -4.75 8.34 16.66
C ALA A 346 -3.62 9.32 16.98
N LEU A 347 -3.86 10.62 16.82
CA LEU A 347 -2.85 11.66 16.98
C LEU A 347 -2.65 11.98 18.46
N ARG A 348 -1.58 11.44 19.04
CA ARG A 348 -1.17 11.77 20.41
C ARG A 348 -0.08 12.83 20.38
N LEU A 349 -0.30 13.92 21.12
CA LEU A 349 0.71 14.96 21.31
C LEU A 349 1.73 14.52 22.36
N VAL A 350 3.00 14.49 21.98
CA VAL A 350 4.14 14.12 22.84
C VAL A 350 5.23 15.16 22.64
N ASP A 351 5.52 15.94 23.68
CA ASP A 351 6.51 17.03 23.66
C ASP A 351 6.28 18.07 22.54
N GLY A 352 5.02 18.29 22.15
CA GLY A 352 4.65 19.23 21.10
C GLY A 352 4.73 18.69 19.67
N ALA A 353 4.98 17.38 19.49
CA ALA A 353 4.96 16.67 18.22
C ALA A 353 3.87 15.58 18.21
N TYR A 354 3.34 15.23 17.03
CA TYR A 354 2.41 14.11 16.90
C TYR A 354 3.11 12.76 16.80
N VAL A 355 2.58 11.78 17.52
CA VAL A 355 2.88 10.35 17.40
C VAL A 355 1.56 9.63 17.19
N TRP A 356 1.51 8.67 16.26
CA TRP A 356 0.28 7.94 15.97
C TRP A 356 0.51 6.48 15.59
N THR A 357 -0.58 5.72 15.63
CA THR A 357 -0.60 4.29 15.33
C THR A 357 -0.95 4.04 13.86
N TYR A 358 -0.39 2.97 13.29
CA TYR A 358 -0.66 2.54 11.91
C TYR A 358 -2.14 2.23 11.69
N TRP A 359 -2.72 1.50 12.64
CA TRP A 359 -4.13 1.15 12.64
C TRP A 359 -4.94 2.22 13.37
N PRO A 360 -6.16 2.53 12.90
CA PRO A 360 -7.09 3.35 13.66
C PRO A 360 -7.33 2.74 15.05
N PRO A 361 -7.26 3.51 16.15
CA PRO A 361 -7.42 2.99 17.51
C PRO A 361 -8.76 2.29 17.79
N TYR A 362 -9.75 2.52 16.94
CA TYR A 362 -11.09 1.92 16.98
C TYR A 362 -11.29 0.79 15.95
N SER A 363 -10.24 0.41 15.21
CA SER A 363 -10.32 -0.68 14.22
C SER A 363 -10.17 -2.06 14.85
N GLU A 364 -10.68 -3.06 14.12
CA GLU A 364 -10.62 -4.47 14.47
C GLU A 364 -9.17 -4.94 14.65
N LEU A 365 -8.26 -4.46 13.80
CA LEU A 365 -6.83 -4.82 13.81
C LEU A 365 -6.11 -4.23 15.03
N TYR A 366 -6.48 -3.01 15.43
CA TYR A 366 -5.93 -2.38 16.62
C TYR A 366 -6.35 -3.10 17.90
N ALA A 367 -7.63 -3.49 17.98
CA ALA A 367 -8.18 -4.20 19.12
C ALA A 367 -7.80 -5.69 19.16
N GLY A 368 -7.58 -6.30 17.99
CA GLY A 368 -7.54 -7.75 17.82
C GLY A 368 -8.94 -8.36 17.88
N TYR A 369 -9.08 -9.59 17.39
CA TYR A 369 -10.36 -10.28 17.38
C TYR A 369 -10.22 -11.82 17.40
N PRO A 370 -11.17 -12.52 18.03
CA PRO A 370 -11.25 -13.98 18.02
C PRO A 370 -11.99 -14.51 16.79
N LYS A 371 -11.84 -15.82 16.51
CA LYS A 371 -12.56 -16.52 15.42
C LYS A 371 -14.07 -16.34 15.49
N THR A 372 -14.63 -16.33 16.70
CA THR A 372 -16.07 -16.20 16.95
C THR A 372 -16.66 -14.86 16.54
N ALA A 373 -15.84 -13.83 16.28
CA ALA A 373 -16.31 -12.54 15.81
C ALA A 373 -16.71 -12.56 14.32
N GLY A 374 -16.24 -13.53 13.54
CA GLY A 374 -16.62 -13.69 12.13
C GLY A 374 -16.28 -12.48 11.25
N ILE A 375 -15.18 -11.77 11.58
CA ILE A 375 -14.80 -10.51 10.94
C ILE A 375 -14.23 -10.75 9.52
N SER A 376 -13.29 -11.70 9.39
CA SER A 376 -12.52 -11.95 8.17
C SER A 376 -12.61 -13.42 7.76
N GLU A 377 -12.75 -13.67 6.45
CA GLU A 377 -12.76 -15.01 5.85
C GLU A 377 -11.34 -15.58 5.64
N TYR A 378 -10.33 -14.71 5.60
CA TYR A 378 -8.93 -15.06 5.30
C TYR A 378 -8.01 -15.00 6.52
N THR A 379 -8.36 -14.20 7.53
CA THR A 379 -7.69 -14.10 8.83
C THR A 379 -8.75 -14.25 9.93
N PRO A 380 -9.25 -15.46 10.23
CA PRO A 380 -10.37 -15.63 11.16
C PRO A 380 -10.10 -15.09 12.57
N SER A 381 -8.84 -15.04 13.01
CA SER A 381 -8.46 -14.37 14.25
C SER A 381 -7.13 -13.64 14.13
N TYR A 382 -6.98 -12.52 14.83
CA TYR A 382 -5.75 -11.74 14.82
C TYR A 382 -5.49 -11.11 16.20
N PRO A 383 -4.25 -11.14 16.72
CA PRO A 383 -3.91 -10.44 17.96
C PRO A 383 -3.96 -8.92 17.76
N ALA A 384 -4.17 -8.18 18.84
CA ALA A 384 -4.14 -6.72 18.81
C ALA A 384 -2.82 -6.19 18.24
N SER A 385 -2.88 -5.26 17.27
CA SER A 385 -1.72 -4.61 16.68
C SER A 385 -1.76 -3.10 16.92
N LYS A 386 -0.96 -2.66 17.90
CA LYS A 386 -0.85 -1.24 18.29
C LYS A 386 0.44 -0.60 17.77
N GLN A 387 0.91 -1.07 16.61
CA GLN A 387 2.17 -0.61 16.04
C GLN A 387 2.13 0.89 15.74
N ILE A 388 3.21 1.59 16.10
CA ILE A 388 3.43 2.99 15.73
C ILE A 388 3.75 3.06 14.24
N GLU A 389 3.21 4.07 13.58
CA GLU A 389 3.42 4.33 12.16
C GLU A 389 4.91 4.48 11.83
N ASP A 390 5.32 3.93 10.68
CA ASP A 390 6.68 4.12 10.19
C ASP A 390 6.81 5.35 9.28
N LEU A 391 8.04 5.83 9.11
CA LEU A 391 8.33 7.09 8.42
C LEU A 391 7.85 7.09 6.96
N SER A 392 7.76 5.92 6.32
CA SER A 392 7.46 5.78 4.89
C SER A 392 5.96 5.70 4.61
N HIS A 393 5.20 5.04 5.47
CA HIS A 393 3.74 5.04 5.44
C HIS A 393 3.19 6.36 5.98
N ALA A 394 3.80 6.90 7.04
CA ALA A 394 3.50 8.23 7.55
C ALA A 394 3.59 9.32 6.47
N ALA A 395 4.55 9.22 5.54
CA ALA A 395 4.68 10.17 4.44
C ALA A 395 3.44 10.23 3.52
N ILE A 396 2.62 9.16 3.45
CA ILE A 396 1.35 9.17 2.70
C ILE A 396 0.30 9.97 3.49
N SER A 397 0.24 9.72 4.80
CA SER A 397 -0.66 10.42 5.72
C SER A 397 -0.38 11.92 5.79
N THR A 398 0.90 12.30 5.85
CA THR A 398 1.30 13.70 5.93
C THR A 398 1.10 14.42 4.61
N GLU A 399 1.31 13.77 3.45
CA GLU A 399 0.93 14.33 2.14
C GLU A 399 -0.59 14.59 2.05
N PHE A 400 -1.42 13.67 2.55
CA PHE A 400 -2.87 13.88 2.65
C PHE A 400 -3.25 15.09 3.51
N VAL A 401 -2.69 15.17 4.72
CA VAL A 401 -2.96 16.28 5.66
C VAL A 401 -2.51 17.61 5.06
N HIS A 402 -1.32 17.65 4.46
CA HIS A 402 -0.81 18.86 3.81
C HIS A 402 -1.68 19.28 2.63
N ALA A 403 -2.13 18.34 1.79
CA ALA A 403 -3.02 18.66 0.68
C ALA A 403 -4.35 19.24 1.20
N ALA A 404 -4.91 18.68 2.28
CA ALA A 404 -6.14 19.21 2.89
C ALA A 404 -5.96 20.62 3.46
N TYR A 405 -4.82 20.89 4.09
CA TYR A 405 -4.41 22.23 4.54
C TYR A 405 -4.35 23.21 3.36
N ASP A 406 -3.66 22.87 2.28
CA ASP A 406 -3.56 23.69 1.05
C ASP A 406 -4.93 23.93 0.39
N ALA A 407 -5.88 23.02 0.58
CA ALA A 407 -7.25 23.15 0.07
C ALA A 407 -8.16 24.02 0.96
N GLY A 408 -7.68 24.48 2.11
CA GLY A 408 -8.49 25.20 3.10
C GLY A 408 -9.59 24.32 3.72
N ILE A 409 -9.38 23.01 3.79
CA ILE A 409 -10.31 22.08 4.45
C ILE A 409 -9.92 22.00 5.92
N ASP A 410 -10.69 22.67 6.77
CA ASP A 410 -10.47 22.67 8.21
C ASP A 410 -10.77 21.29 8.83
N GLY A 411 -9.72 20.65 9.36
CA GLY A 411 -9.77 19.45 10.19
C GLY A 411 -9.45 19.73 11.66
N GLY A 412 -9.48 21.00 12.09
CA GLY A 412 -9.04 21.44 13.40
C GLY A 412 -7.56 21.16 13.63
N ALA A 413 -7.23 20.58 14.78
CA ALA A 413 -5.86 20.26 15.15
C ALA A 413 -5.18 19.25 14.19
N VAL A 414 -5.96 18.41 13.49
CA VAL A 414 -5.42 17.44 12.52
C VAL A 414 -4.76 18.13 11.33
N THR A 415 -5.20 19.33 10.99
CA THR A 415 -4.63 20.13 9.89
C THR A 415 -3.59 21.14 10.33
N ASP A 416 -3.11 21.06 11.58
CA ASP A 416 -1.96 21.86 12.04
C ASP A 416 -0.65 21.25 11.51
N VAL A 417 -0.25 21.72 10.32
CA VAL A 417 0.97 21.28 9.64
C VAL A 417 2.24 21.57 10.44
N THR A 418 2.23 22.53 11.36
CA THR A 418 3.38 22.86 12.21
C THR A 418 3.71 21.75 13.19
N ILE A 419 2.69 21.05 13.72
CA ILE A 419 2.89 19.95 14.67
C ILE A 419 3.45 18.72 13.95
N PHE A 420 3.00 18.45 12.72
CA PHE A 420 3.57 17.38 11.88
C PHE A 420 5.03 17.68 11.49
N ALA A 421 5.38 18.94 11.19
CA ALA A 421 6.78 19.33 10.98
C ALA A 421 7.63 19.05 12.23
N LYS A 422 7.10 19.33 13.43
CA LYS A 422 7.76 18.98 14.70
C LYS A 422 7.92 17.47 14.90
N THR A 423 6.99 16.64 14.43
CA THR A 423 7.20 15.18 14.42
C THR A 423 8.46 14.81 13.68
N PHE A 424 8.68 15.38 12.49
CA PHE A 424 9.90 15.13 11.76
C PHE A 424 11.13 15.61 12.55
N THR A 425 11.16 16.89 12.93
CA THR A 425 12.38 17.51 13.47
C THR A 425 12.71 17.09 14.90
N GLN A 426 11.72 16.69 15.70
CA GLN A 426 11.92 16.33 17.11
C GLN A 426 11.86 14.82 17.38
N LYS A 427 11.18 14.04 16.53
CA LYS A 427 11.00 12.59 16.76
C LYS A 427 11.69 11.74 15.70
N LEU A 428 11.73 12.15 14.42
CA LEU A 428 12.37 11.34 13.38
C LEU A 428 13.87 11.57 13.26
N ILE A 429 14.40 12.75 13.60
CA ILE A 429 15.85 12.98 13.58
C ILE A 429 16.51 12.17 14.71
N ARG A 430 17.39 11.23 14.36
CA ARG A 430 18.16 10.43 15.32
C ARG A 430 19.53 11.03 15.61
N SER A 431 20.22 11.43 14.54
CA SER A 431 21.57 11.96 14.57
C SER A 431 21.79 12.88 13.37
N ALA A 432 23.02 13.36 13.16
CA ALA A 432 23.35 14.28 12.06
C ALA A 432 22.99 13.71 10.67
N ASN A 433 23.07 12.39 10.48
CA ASN A 433 22.88 11.71 9.20
C ASN A 433 21.93 10.51 9.26
N GLU A 434 21.24 10.29 10.37
CA GLU A 434 20.30 9.18 10.53
C GLU A 434 18.92 9.67 10.99
N VAL A 435 17.92 8.85 10.65
CA VAL A 435 16.54 9.01 11.12
C VAL A 435 16.05 7.74 11.80
N TRP A 436 15.08 7.87 12.68
CA TRP A 436 14.34 6.75 13.26
C TRP A 436 13.34 6.18 12.25
N PHE A 437 13.04 4.88 12.38
CA PHE A 437 12.07 4.20 11.52
C PHE A 437 10.63 4.60 11.84
N ARG A 438 10.29 4.83 13.11
CA ARG A 438 8.93 5.12 13.57
C ARG A 438 8.78 6.56 14.02
N VAL A 439 7.56 7.09 13.88
CA VAL A 439 7.22 8.49 14.20
C VAL A 439 7.30 8.83 15.70
N ASP A 440 7.50 7.85 16.57
CA ASP A 440 7.77 8.04 18.00
C ASP A 440 9.25 8.16 18.35
N GLY A 441 10.15 8.10 17.35
CA GLY A 441 11.59 8.13 17.56
C GLY A 441 12.18 6.78 17.97
N THR A 442 11.59 5.68 17.52
CA THR A 442 12.07 4.31 17.77
C THR A 442 12.31 3.51 16.48
N GLY A 443 13.07 2.42 16.62
CA GLY A 443 13.35 1.48 15.54
C GLY A 443 14.41 1.97 14.56
N ASP A 444 15.40 1.14 14.26
CA ASP A 444 16.46 1.52 13.34
C ASP A 444 15.95 1.54 11.89
N ALA A 445 16.08 2.69 11.21
CA ALA A 445 15.81 2.77 9.78
C ALA A 445 17.01 2.23 9.00
N VAL A 446 16.84 1.12 8.29
CA VAL A 446 17.85 0.68 7.31
C VAL A 446 17.92 1.68 6.16
N PRO A 447 19.01 1.72 5.37
CA PRO A 447 19.22 2.75 4.34
C PRO A 447 18.04 2.95 3.38
N ALA A 448 17.43 1.86 2.92
CA ALA A 448 16.26 1.90 2.04
C ALA A 448 15.02 2.57 2.67
N ASN A 449 14.85 2.47 4.00
CA ASN A 449 13.81 3.18 4.74
C ASN A 449 14.23 4.61 5.05
N ALA A 450 15.47 4.84 5.46
CA ALA A 450 15.95 6.16 5.88
C ALA A 450 15.75 7.22 4.79
N VAL A 451 16.03 6.88 3.53
CA VAL A 451 15.91 7.78 2.38
C VAL A 451 14.45 8.13 2.03
N GLN A 452 13.47 7.45 2.61
CA GLN A 452 12.06 7.83 2.50
C GLN A 452 11.76 9.12 3.29
N CYS A 453 12.67 9.59 4.16
CA CYS A 453 12.47 10.82 4.93
C CYS A 453 12.26 12.05 4.04
N ALA A 454 12.87 12.08 2.84
CA ALA A 454 12.68 13.17 1.87
C ALA A 454 11.23 13.31 1.38
N ARG A 455 10.39 12.26 1.51
CA ARG A 455 8.96 12.31 1.17
C ARG A 455 8.14 13.19 2.12
N TRP A 456 8.72 13.63 3.24
CA TRP A 456 8.14 14.66 4.10
C TRP A 456 8.40 16.08 3.60
N GLY A 457 9.00 16.23 2.42
CA GLY A 457 9.49 17.49 1.86
C GLY A 457 8.46 18.62 1.76
N GLU A 458 7.16 18.33 1.64
CA GLU A 458 6.10 19.37 1.69
C GLU A 458 6.20 20.25 2.95
N TYR A 459 6.60 19.66 4.07
CA TYR A 459 6.71 20.36 5.36
C TYR A 459 7.97 21.23 5.46
N ALA A 460 8.87 21.19 4.47
CA ALA A 460 10.01 22.11 4.42
C ALA A 460 9.58 23.58 4.29
N GLU A 461 8.35 23.84 3.85
CA GLU A 461 7.72 25.17 3.91
C GLU A 461 7.61 25.69 5.36
N GLN A 462 7.44 24.79 6.32
CA GLN A 462 7.28 25.13 7.74
C GLN A 462 8.61 25.09 8.50
N ASP A 463 9.47 24.13 8.16
CA ASP A 463 10.79 24.00 8.79
C ASP A 463 11.83 23.43 7.80
N LEU A 464 12.76 24.28 7.35
CA LEU A 464 13.83 23.91 6.41
C LEU A 464 14.78 22.85 6.98
N LEU A 465 14.78 22.58 8.29
CA LEU A 465 15.55 21.48 8.88
C LEU A 465 15.15 20.12 8.29
N ILE A 466 13.89 19.97 7.84
CA ILE A 466 13.41 18.74 7.18
C ILE A 466 14.21 18.49 5.90
N TYR A 467 14.31 19.50 5.02
CA TYR A 467 15.12 19.46 3.82
C TYR A 467 16.60 19.19 4.14
N GLN A 468 17.17 19.93 5.09
CA GLN A 468 18.59 19.81 5.43
C GLN A 468 18.93 18.42 5.98
N GLN A 469 18.08 17.85 6.84
CA GLN A 469 18.27 16.50 7.35
C GLN A 469 18.13 15.47 6.24
N SER A 470 17.11 15.59 5.38
CA SER A 470 16.93 14.66 4.26
C SER A 470 18.13 14.67 3.32
N LEU A 471 18.70 15.84 3.01
CA LEU A 471 19.91 15.93 2.20
C LEU A 471 21.09 15.22 2.87
N ARG A 472 21.32 15.45 4.17
CA ARG A 472 22.38 14.75 4.94
C ARG A 472 22.21 13.23 4.94
N VAL A 473 20.97 12.74 5.02
CA VAL A 473 20.68 11.30 4.96
C VAL A 473 20.99 10.75 3.55
N TYR A 474 20.62 11.46 2.49
CA TYR A 474 20.95 11.06 1.11
C TYR A 474 22.47 11.04 0.87
N ASP A 475 23.17 12.07 1.32
CA ASP A 475 24.63 12.19 1.22
C ASP A 475 25.36 11.08 2.01
N ALA A 476 24.80 10.64 3.14
CA ALA A 476 25.38 9.55 3.92
C ALA A 476 25.09 8.17 3.31
N VAL A 477 23.91 7.97 2.73
CA VAL A 477 23.52 6.68 2.15
C VAL A 477 24.14 6.45 0.77
N GLN A 478 24.34 7.50 -0.04
CA GLN A 478 24.90 7.42 -1.40
C GLN A 478 24.19 6.37 -2.29
N LEU A 479 22.86 6.38 -2.30
CA LEU A 479 22.06 5.42 -3.07
C LEU A 479 22.14 5.69 -4.58
N VAL A 480 22.23 4.63 -5.39
CA VAL A 480 22.01 4.74 -6.83
C VAL A 480 20.50 4.91 -7.10
N PRO A 481 20.04 6.05 -7.66
CA PRO A 481 18.63 6.33 -7.74
C PRO A 481 17.99 5.61 -8.94
N VAL A 482 17.46 4.40 -8.71
CA VAL A 482 16.78 3.61 -9.75
C VAL A 482 15.28 3.37 -9.48
N GLN A 483 14.77 3.82 -8.34
CA GLN A 483 13.38 3.59 -7.93
C GLN A 483 12.57 4.89 -7.99
N GLY A 484 11.27 4.79 -8.24
CA GLY A 484 10.38 5.94 -8.28
C GLY A 484 10.39 6.75 -6.98
N SER A 485 10.48 6.09 -5.81
CA SER A 485 10.62 6.79 -4.53
C SER A 485 11.95 7.55 -4.37
N HIS A 486 13.03 7.08 -5.02
CA HIS A 486 14.30 7.82 -5.05
C HIS A 486 14.17 9.09 -5.89
N ALA A 487 13.54 8.98 -7.07
CA ALA A 487 13.23 10.14 -7.91
C ALA A 487 12.36 11.17 -7.15
N LEU A 488 11.34 10.70 -6.41
CA LEU A 488 10.51 11.57 -5.57
C LEU A 488 11.29 12.26 -4.46
N GLY A 489 12.15 11.54 -3.74
CA GLY A 489 12.97 12.15 -2.70
C GLY A 489 13.91 13.24 -3.25
N ILE A 490 14.60 12.95 -4.36
CA ILE A 490 15.46 13.93 -5.06
C ILE A 490 14.66 15.14 -5.56
N ALA A 491 13.43 14.91 -6.06
CA ALA A 491 12.56 15.99 -6.46
C ALA A 491 12.11 16.87 -5.29
N TYR A 492 11.81 16.29 -4.13
CA TYR A 492 11.50 17.06 -2.92
C TYR A 492 12.71 17.87 -2.43
N LEU A 493 13.93 17.34 -2.55
CA LEU A 493 15.15 18.10 -2.23
C LEU A 493 15.31 19.32 -3.14
N ASN A 494 15.15 19.14 -4.46
CA ASN A 494 15.15 20.24 -5.44
C ASN A 494 14.02 21.25 -5.17
N TRP A 495 12.83 20.75 -4.87
CA TRP A 495 11.65 21.55 -4.59
C TRP A 495 11.83 22.42 -3.35
N ALA A 496 12.32 21.85 -2.25
CA ALA A 496 12.54 22.59 -1.02
C ALA A 496 13.67 23.63 -1.17
N LYS A 497 14.79 23.26 -1.81
CA LYS A 497 15.92 24.16 -2.10
C LYS A 497 15.47 25.42 -2.84
N ASN A 498 14.56 25.27 -3.81
CA ASN A 498 14.07 26.37 -4.64
C ASN A 498 12.78 27.03 -4.12
N SER A 499 12.33 26.69 -2.90
CA SER A 499 11.06 27.19 -2.35
C SER A 499 9.86 26.93 -3.28
N GLY A 500 9.79 25.73 -3.87
CA GLY A 500 8.82 25.35 -4.90
C GLY A 500 7.36 25.50 -4.47
N TRP A 501 7.08 25.57 -3.16
CA TRP A 501 5.75 25.91 -2.63
C TRP A 501 5.21 27.27 -3.12
N ARG A 502 6.09 28.20 -3.51
CA ARG A 502 5.69 29.50 -4.09
C ARG A 502 5.09 29.38 -5.50
N ASN A 503 5.18 28.22 -6.13
CA ASN A 503 4.75 27.96 -7.50
C ASN A 503 3.56 26.99 -7.61
N LYS A 504 2.87 26.68 -6.49
CA LYS A 504 1.77 25.68 -6.36
C LYS A 504 0.44 26.04 -7.06
#